data_AF-A0A0B4D3D7-F1
#
_entry.id   AF-A0A0B4D3D7-F1
#
_cell.length_a   1.000
_cell.length_b   1.000
_cell.length_c   1.000
_cell.angle_alpha   90.00
_cell.angle_beta   90.00
_cell.angle_gamma   90.00
#
_symmetry.space_group_name_H-M   'P 1'
#
loop_
_entity.id
_entity.type
_entity.pdbx_description
1 polymer ?
#
loop_
_entity_poly.entity_id
_entity_poly.type
_entity_poly.pdbx_seq_one_letter_code
_entity_poly.pdbx_strand_id
1 'polypeptide(L)'
;MTVIDGNHFSDLKGFYEEISQLFMKDQDWKVGTLDGFDDILYGVRTDITWRNSQKSKEDLGFNVTKEFYENKIRMGKPFNVQLIQQKLDELMDGNGLTLFEILIEIIESHKNIRLILD
;
A
#
# COMPACT_ATOMS: atom_id res chain seq x y z
N MET A 1 -9.20 -4.71 -17.26
CA MET A 1 -7.81 -4.37 -16.91
C MET A 1 -7.84 -3.00 -16.28
N THR A 2 -7.52 -2.92 -14.99
CA THR A 2 -7.40 -1.65 -14.27
C THR A 2 -5.93 -1.25 -14.24
N VAL A 3 -5.63 0.05 -14.41
CA VAL A 3 -4.25 0.55 -14.39
C VAL A 3 -4.08 1.45 -13.17
N ILE A 4 -3.10 1.12 -12.32
CA ILE A 4 -2.58 2.01 -11.28
C ILE A 4 -1.37 2.72 -11.91
N ASP A 5 -1.37 4.04 -12.00
CA ASP A 5 -0.22 4.77 -12.55
C ASP A 5 0.65 5.40 -11.45
N GLY A 6 1.86 4.88 -11.29
CA GLY A 6 2.88 5.38 -10.36
C GLY A 6 3.29 6.84 -10.58
N ASN A 7 2.97 7.45 -11.71
CA ASN A 7 3.18 8.89 -11.92
C ASN A 7 2.14 9.77 -11.23
N HIS A 8 1.01 9.23 -10.78
CA HIS A 8 -0.05 10.00 -10.13
C HIS A 8 0.20 10.24 -8.63
N PHE A 9 1.17 9.56 -8.03
CA PHE A 9 1.49 9.67 -6.61
C PHE A 9 2.98 9.55 -6.35
N SER A 10 3.41 10.02 -5.18
CA SER A 10 4.79 9.88 -4.68
C SER A 10 4.84 9.52 -3.19
N ASP A 11 3.69 9.20 -2.61
CA ASP A 11 3.55 8.80 -1.22
C ASP A 11 2.33 7.87 -1.04
N LEU A 12 2.21 7.28 0.15
CA LEU A 12 1.15 6.31 0.46
C LEU A 12 -0.25 6.94 0.42
N LYS A 13 -0.37 8.24 0.73
CA LYS A 13 -1.65 8.94 0.71
C LYS A 13 -2.12 9.11 -0.73
N GLY A 14 -1.24 9.56 -1.63
CA GLY A 14 -1.51 9.67 -3.06
C GLY A 14 -1.85 8.32 -3.69
N PHE A 15 -1.17 7.24 -3.26
CA PHE A 15 -1.55 5.89 -3.66
C PHE A 15 -3.01 5.57 -3.28
N TYR A 16 -3.43 5.84 -2.04
CA TYR A 16 -4.82 5.62 -1.63
C TYR A 16 -5.83 6.48 -2.39
N GLU A 17 -5.45 7.71 -2.76
CA GLU A 17 -6.27 8.59 -3.59
C GLU A 17 -6.46 8.01 -5.00
N GLU A 18 -5.40 7.52 -5.64
CA GLU A 18 -5.43 6.81 -6.93
C GLU A 18 -6.34 5.57 -6.86
N ILE A 19 -6.15 4.74 -5.84
CA ILE A 19 -6.99 3.55 -5.61
C ILE A 19 -8.47 3.92 -5.45
N SER A 20 -8.76 4.96 -4.66
CA SER A 20 -10.14 5.41 -4.46
C SER A 20 -10.77 5.91 -5.78
N GLN A 21 -10.00 6.61 -6.62
CA GLN A 21 -10.45 7.03 -7.95
C GLN A 21 -10.75 5.84 -8.87
N LEU A 22 -9.98 4.76 -8.78
CA LEU A 22 -10.13 3.59 -9.65
C LEU A 22 -11.29 2.68 -9.23
N PHE A 23 -11.45 2.45 -7.92
CA PHE A 23 -12.35 1.41 -7.41
C PHE A 23 -13.56 1.93 -6.63
N MET A 24 -13.58 3.22 -6.26
CA MET A 24 -14.55 3.75 -5.30
C MET A 24 -15.32 4.98 -5.79
N LYS A 25 -15.45 5.20 -7.10
CA LYS A 25 -16.09 6.41 -7.68
C LYS A 25 -17.49 6.71 -7.14
N ASP A 26 -18.26 5.67 -6.80
CA ASP A 26 -19.64 5.78 -6.32
C ASP A 26 -19.77 5.60 -4.80
N GLN A 27 -18.67 5.71 -4.05
CA GLN A 27 -18.65 5.57 -2.59
C GLN A 27 -18.42 6.93 -1.92
N ASP A 28 -19.10 7.15 -0.80
CA ASP A 28 -18.97 8.38 0.01
C ASP A 28 -17.70 8.39 0.90
N TRP A 29 -16.86 7.37 0.80
CA TRP A 29 -15.63 7.21 1.59
C TRP A 29 -14.44 6.86 0.69
N LYS A 30 -13.23 7.09 1.18
CA LYS A 30 -11.97 6.84 0.48
C LYS A 30 -11.10 5.89 1.28
N VAL A 31 -10.22 5.15 0.60
CA VAL A 31 -9.18 4.37 1.26
C VAL A 31 -8.26 5.31 2.05
N GLY A 32 -7.88 4.90 3.26
CA GLY A 32 -6.91 5.63 4.08
C GLY A 32 -5.99 4.74 4.91
N THR A 33 -6.13 3.42 4.79
CA THR A 33 -5.37 2.41 5.56
C THR A 33 -5.04 1.21 4.67
N LEU A 34 -4.05 0.42 5.09
CA LEU A 34 -3.71 -0.85 4.41
C LEU A 34 -4.88 -1.85 4.50
N ASP A 35 -5.55 -1.92 5.64
CA ASP A 35 -6.73 -2.79 5.82
C ASP A 35 -7.87 -2.36 4.90
N GLY A 36 -8.14 -1.06 4.79
CA GLY A 36 -9.17 -0.55 3.88
C GLY A 36 -8.80 -0.75 2.40
N PHE A 37 -7.50 -0.77 2.08
CA PHE A 37 -7.04 -1.16 0.74
C PHE A 37 -7.28 -2.66 0.49
N ASP A 38 -6.93 -3.52 1.43
CA ASP A 38 -7.18 -4.97 1.34
C ASP A 38 -8.67 -5.29 1.20
N ASP A 39 -9.52 -4.63 1.99
CA ASP A 39 -10.97 -4.83 2.02
C ASP A 39 -11.62 -4.58 0.65
N ILE A 40 -11.23 -3.52 -0.07
CA ILE A 40 -11.84 -3.20 -1.37
C ILE A 40 -11.45 -4.22 -2.45
N LEU A 41 -10.28 -4.87 -2.33
CA LEU A 41 -9.79 -5.80 -3.34
C LEU A 41 -10.60 -7.10 -3.40
N TYR A 42 -11.31 -7.48 -2.32
CA TYR A 42 -12.26 -8.60 -2.35
C TYR A 42 -13.39 -8.40 -3.38
N GLY A 43 -13.72 -7.14 -3.70
CA GLY A 43 -14.69 -6.78 -4.74
C GLY A 43 -14.13 -6.77 -6.17
N VAL A 44 -12.81 -6.83 -6.33
CA VAL A 44 -12.13 -6.68 -7.63
C VAL A 44 -12.03 -8.04 -8.33
N ARG A 45 -12.44 -8.07 -9.61
CA ARG A 45 -12.44 -9.27 -10.46
C ARG A 45 -11.78 -9.04 -11.82
N THR A 46 -10.75 -8.18 -11.84
CA THR A 46 -9.97 -7.87 -13.03
C THR A 46 -8.50 -7.84 -12.68
N ASP A 47 -7.67 -8.18 -13.67
CA ASP A 47 -6.23 -7.94 -13.61
C ASP A 47 -5.93 -6.45 -13.41
N ILE A 48 -4.84 -6.20 -12.68
CA ILE A 48 -4.28 -4.89 -12.37
C ILE A 48 -2.91 -4.78 -13.04
N THR A 49 -2.70 -3.72 -13.80
CA THR A 49 -1.38 -3.31 -14.26
C THR A 49 -0.93 -2.11 -13.44
N TRP A 50 0.16 -2.25 -12.70
CA TRP A 50 0.80 -1.13 -12.02
C TRP A 50 1.88 -0.57 -12.94
N ARG A 51 1.55 0.50 -13.65
CA ARG A 51 2.44 1.20 -14.57
C ARG A 51 3.35 2.16 -13.81
N ASN A 52 4.58 2.35 -14.27
CA ASN A 52 5.61 3.13 -13.57
C ASN A 52 5.86 2.60 -12.15
N SER A 53 5.73 1.28 -11.97
CA SER A 53 5.90 0.58 -10.70
C SER A 53 7.30 0.76 -10.12
N GLN A 54 8.33 0.90 -10.95
CA GLN A 54 9.70 1.20 -10.49
C GLN A 54 9.79 2.56 -9.78
N LYS A 55 9.09 3.59 -10.28
CA LYS A 55 9.00 4.88 -9.59
C LYS A 55 8.27 4.72 -8.24
N SER A 56 7.15 3.99 -8.22
CA SER A 56 6.44 3.70 -6.97
C SER A 56 7.30 2.92 -5.97
N LYS A 57 8.18 2.03 -6.42
CA LYS A 57 9.13 1.31 -5.57
C LYS A 57 10.11 2.25 -4.88
N GLU A 58 10.59 3.26 -5.59
CA GLU A 58 11.48 4.29 -5.05
C GLU A 58 10.73 5.20 -4.05
N ASP A 59 9.54 5.67 -4.45
CA ASP A 59 8.71 6.57 -3.65
C ASP A 59 8.13 5.92 -2.39
N LEU A 60 7.79 4.62 -2.44
CA LEU A 60 7.21 3.85 -1.32
C LEU A 60 8.24 2.89 -0.71
N GLY A 61 9.52 3.19 -0.86
CA GLY A 61 10.64 2.38 -0.41
C GLY A 61 10.95 2.50 1.09
N PHE A 62 12.19 2.16 1.46
CA PHE A 62 12.64 2.03 2.85
C PHE A 62 12.35 3.26 3.72
N ASN A 63 12.75 4.47 3.28
CA ASN A 63 12.64 5.68 4.10
C ASN A 63 11.19 6.01 4.45
N VAL A 64 10.28 5.91 3.47
CA VAL A 64 8.85 6.19 3.67
C VAL A 64 8.21 5.12 4.55
N THR A 65 8.63 3.86 4.40
CA THR A 65 8.17 2.75 5.25
C THR A 65 8.60 2.92 6.70
N LYS A 66 9.86 3.34 6.91
CA LYS A 66 10.39 3.65 8.23
C LYS A 66 9.58 4.77 8.88
N GLU A 67 9.39 5.88 8.18
CA GLU A 67 8.61 7.02 8.68
C GLU A 67 7.16 6.60 9.01
N PHE A 68 6.55 5.76 8.18
CA PHE A 68 5.22 5.21 8.41
C PHE A 68 5.13 4.45 9.74
N TYR A 69 6.10 3.58 10.05
CA TYR A 69 6.12 2.88 11.32
C TYR A 69 6.43 3.80 12.51
N GLU A 70 7.43 4.68 12.39
CA GLU A 70 7.79 5.67 13.42
C GLU A 70 6.60 6.57 13.77
N ASN A 71 5.84 7.01 12.77
CA ASN A 71 4.64 7.82 12.96
C ASN A 71 3.56 7.04 13.74
N LYS A 72 3.32 5.76 13.42
CA LYS A 72 2.36 4.93 14.16
C LYS A 72 2.80 4.67 15.59
N ILE A 73 4.10 4.44 15.83
CA ILE A 73 4.68 4.30 17.17
C ILE A 73 4.47 5.59 17.97
N ARG A 74 4.78 6.75 17.38
CA ARG A 74 4.61 8.06 18.01
C ARG A 74 3.15 8.38 18.33
N MET A 75 2.21 7.98 17.48
CA MET A 75 0.78 8.13 17.74
C MET A 75 0.30 7.28 18.92
N GLY A 76 0.87 6.08 19.11
CA GLY A 76 0.45 5.17 20.16
C GLY A 76 -0.91 4.54 19.87
N LYS A 77 -1.87 4.64 20.80
CA LYS A 77 -3.23 4.10 20.59
C LYS A 77 -3.90 4.80 19.40
N PRO A 78 -4.63 4.06 18.54
CA PRO A 78 -5.11 2.69 18.70
C PRO A 78 -4.12 1.59 18.26
N PHE A 79 -2.91 1.94 17.84
CA PHE A 79 -1.98 0.97 17.27
C PHE A 79 -1.33 0.07 18.33
N ASN A 80 -1.05 -1.17 17.93
CA ASN A 80 -0.19 -2.07 18.69
C ASN A 80 1.28 -1.65 18.50
N VAL A 81 1.76 -0.74 19.36
CA VAL A 81 3.11 -0.17 19.28
C VAL A 81 4.19 -1.25 19.32
N GLN A 82 4.02 -2.31 20.12
CA GLN A 82 5.02 -3.38 20.22
C GLN A 82 5.16 -4.15 18.89
N LEU A 83 4.04 -4.49 18.26
CA LEU A 83 4.04 -5.15 16.96
C LEU A 83 4.65 -4.25 15.87
N ILE A 84 4.34 -2.95 15.90
CA ILE A 84 4.87 -2.01 14.90
C ILE A 84 6.37 -1.79 15.11
N GLN A 85 6.85 -1.72 16.35
CA GLN A 85 8.27 -1.66 16.63
C GLN A 85 9.00 -2.88 16.07
N GLN A 86 8.46 -4.08 16.26
CA GLN A 86 9.02 -5.29 15.65
C GLN A 86 9.12 -5.18 14.13
N LYS A 87 8.06 -4.70 13.44
CA LYS A 87 8.10 -4.49 11.99
C LYS A 87 9.13 -3.45 11.56
N LEU A 88 9.30 -2.39 12.35
CA LEU A 88 10.33 -1.37 12.12
C LEU A 88 11.74 -1.97 12.28
N ASP A 89 11.96 -2.79 13.31
CA ASP A 89 13.24 -3.46 13.55
C ASP A 89 13.55 -4.43 12.40
N GLU A 90 12.58 -5.25 11.98
CA GLU A 90 12.70 -6.14 10.82
C GLU A 90 13.06 -5.36 9.54
N LEU A 91 12.39 -4.23 9.28
CA LEU A 91 12.71 -3.35 8.15
C LEU A 91 14.15 -2.84 8.24
N MET A 92 14.56 -2.33 9.41
CA MET A 92 15.91 -1.79 9.65
C MET A 92 17.01 -2.84 9.46
N ASP A 93 16.73 -4.09 9.79
CA ASP A 93 17.64 -5.24 9.61
C ASP A 93 17.65 -5.79 8.18
N GLY A 94 16.84 -5.22 7.27
CA GLY A 94 16.71 -5.66 5.88
C GLY A 94 15.90 -6.95 5.70
N ASN A 95 15.17 -7.38 6.73
CA ASN A 95 14.32 -8.57 6.72
C ASN A 95 12.82 -8.23 6.56
N GLY A 96 12.46 -6.97 6.75
CA GLY A 96 11.10 -6.45 6.62
C GLY A 96 10.81 -5.88 5.24
N LEU A 97 9.52 -5.81 4.92
CA LEU A 97 9.03 -5.30 3.64
C LEU A 97 8.85 -3.79 3.64
N THR A 98 9.10 -3.17 2.49
CA THR A 98 8.72 -1.80 2.19
C THR A 98 7.20 -1.67 1.98
N LEU A 99 6.66 -0.45 2.04
CA LEU A 99 5.26 -0.19 1.70
C LEU A 99 4.93 -0.64 0.29
N PHE A 100 5.83 -0.44 -0.68
CA PHE A 100 5.64 -0.95 -2.04
C PHE A 100 5.44 -2.48 -2.06
N GLU A 101 6.30 -3.23 -1.37
CA GLU A 101 6.22 -4.69 -1.30
C GLU A 101 4.97 -5.16 -0.53
N ILE A 102 4.62 -4.49 0.57
CA ILE A 102 3.38 -4.77 1.31
C ILE A 102 2.14 -4.58 0.42
N LEU A 103 2.10 -3.52 -0.38
CA LEU A 103 0.99 -3.28 -1.29
C LEU A 103 0.90 -4.35 -2.39
N ILE A 104 2.04 -4.83 -2.90
CA ILE A 104 2.11 -5.97 -3.82
C ILE A 104 1.56 -7.23 -3.14
N GLU A 105 2.05 -7.58 -1.95
CA GLU A 105 1.59 -8.77 -1.22
C GLU A 105 0.08 -8.74 -0.97
N ILE A 106 -0.45 -7.56 -0.60
CA ILE A 106 -1.89 -7.37 -0.46
C ILE A 106 -2.60 -7.72 -1.78
N ILE A 107 -2.21 -7.10 -2.91
CA ILE A 107 -2.85 -7.38 -4.22
C ILE A 107 -2.74 -8.86 -4.59
N GLU A 108 -1.57 -9.47 -4.46
CA GLU A 108 -1.31 -10.85 -4.84
C GLU A 108 -1.99 -11.88 -3.94
N SER A 109 -2.40 -11.50 -2.72
CA SER A 109 -3.21 -12.34 -1.84
C SER A 109 -4.63 -12.58 -2.38
N HIS A 110 -5.11 -11.72 -3.29
CA HIS A 110 -6.44 -11.83 -3.90
C HIS A 110 -6.41 -12.67 -5.18
N LYS A 111 -6.89 -13.92 -5.08
CA LYS A 111 -6.86 -14.92 -6.17
C LYS A 111 -7.53 -14.51 -7.49
N ASN A 112 -8.42 -13.51 -7.46
CA ASN A 112 -9.15 -13.03 -8.64
C ASN A 112 -8.42 -11.90 -9.37
N ILE A 113 -7.23 -11.53 -8.89
CA ILE A 113 -6.42 -10.45 -9.45
C ILE A 113 -5.08 -11.04 -9.90
N ARG A 114 -4.74 -10.83 -11.16
CA ARG A 114 -3.35 -10.93 -11.61
C ARG A 114 -2.73 -9.53 -11.60
N LEU A 115 -1.61 -9.39 -10.90
CA LEU A 115 -0.80 -8.17 -10.90
C LEU A 115 0.26 -8.24 -12.01
N ILE A 116 0.41 -7.15 -12.75
CA ILE A 116 1.48 -6.94 -13.73
C ILE A 116 2.20 -5.65 -13.35
N LEU A 117 3.51 -5.72 -13.14
CA LEU A 117 4.36 -4.56 -12.89
C LEU A 117 4.98 -4.10 -14.22
N ASP A 118 4.75 -2.85 -14.57
CA ASP A 118 5.26 -2.13 -15.77
C ASP A 118 5.87 -0.80 -15.33
#